data_AF-A0A943GAW3-F1
#
_entry.id   AF-A0A943GAW3-F1
#
_cell.length_a   1.000
_cell.length_b   1.000
_cell.length_c   1.000
_cell.angle_alpha   90.00
_cell.angle_beta   90.00
_cell.angle_gamma   90.00
#
_symmetry.space_group_name_H-M   'P 1'
#
loop_
_entity.id
_entity.type
_entity.pdbx_description
1 polymer ?
#
loop_
_entity_poly.entity_id
_entity_poly.type
_entity_poly.pdbx_seq_one_letter_code
_entity_poly.pdbx_strand_id
1 'polypeptide(L)'
;MKKEYFNHLVSYGDLNERVLSLAVYVIEKNATVRETAKEFGISKSTVHKDLSQRLLSINPCLFEEVRAVLDKNKAERHIRGGLATKRKYLALHLAGRDRRKI
;
A
#
# COMPACT_ATOMS: atom_id res chain seq x y z
N MET A 1 -0.82 3.66 22.20
CA MET A 1 -2.18 3.56 21.64
C MET A 1 -2.28 3.11 20.18
N LYS A 2 -1.65 3.72 19.15
CA LYS A 2 -1.74 3.18 17.75
C LYS A 2 -0.55 2.36 17.24
N LYS A 3 0.56 2.29 18.01
CA LYS A 3 1.74 1.46 17.68
C LYS A 3 1.69 0.03 18.25
N GLU A 4 0.71 -0.28 19.11
CA GLU A 4 0.61 -1.59 19.77
C GLU A 4 0.00 -2.69 18.90
N TYR A 5 -0.80 -2.34 17.88
CA TYR A 5 -1.30 -3.31 16.90
C TYR A 5 -0.21 -3.86 15.96
N PHE A 6 0.93 -3.16 15.87
CA PHE A 6 1.97 -3.46 14.89
C PHE A 6 2.90 -4.60 15.29
N ASN A 7 3.09 -4.79 16.60
CA ASN A 7 4.06 -5.76 17.12
C ASN A 7 3.44 -7.14 17.44
N HIS A 8 2.11 -7.30 17.33
CA HIS A 8 1.46 -8.59 17.57
C HIS A 8 1.44 -9.54 16.35
N LEU A 9 1.98 -9.11 15.19
CA LEU A 9 1.97 -9.89 13.94
C LEU A 9 3.19 -10.81 13.75
N VAL A 10 3.88 -11.19 14.82
CA VAL A 10 4.93 -12.22 14.77
C VAL A 10 4.35 -13.64 14.99
N SER A 11 3.06 -13.75 15.30
CA SER A 11 2.33 -15.02 15.24
C SER A 11 1.50 -15.13 13.96
N TYR A 12 2.14 -15.33 12.81
CA TYR A 12 1.43 -15.72 11.58
C TYR A 12 1.05 -17.21 11.64
N GLY A 13 0.27 -17.59 12.65
CA GLY A 13 -0.25 -18.95 12.79
C GLY A 13 -1.32 -19.28 11.75
N ASP A 14 -2.12 -18.29 11.35
CA ASP A 14 -3.19 -18.46 10.36
C ASP A 14 -3.08 -17.46 9.19
N LEU A 15 -3.04 -18.04 7.98
CA LEU A 15 -3.01 -17.32 6.73
C LEU A 15 -4.27 -16.46 6.52
N ASN A 16 -5.42 -16.92 7.03
CA ASN A 16 -6.70 -16.23 6.84
C ASN A 16 -6.74 -14.90 7.59
N GLU A 17 -6.24 -14.88 8.83
CA GLU A 17 -6.19 -13.69 9.67
C GLU A 17 -5.31 -12.58 9.04
N ARG A 18 -4.18 -12.97 8.44
CA ARG A 18 -3.36 -12.05 7.66
C ARG A 18 -4.15 -11.43 6.50
N VAL A 19 -4.83 -12.27 5.71
CA VAL A 19 -5.54 -11.81 4.51
C VAL A 19 -6.64 -10.81 4.89
N LEU A 20 -7.39 -11.09 5.96
CA LEU A 20 -8.42 -10.19 6.48
C LEU A 20 -7.81 -8.87 7.00
N SER A 21 -6.72 -8.94 7.76
CA SER A 21 -6.02 -7.75 8.28
C SER A 21 -5.51 -6.84 7.16
N LEU A 22 -4.94 -7.43 6.10
CA LEU A 22 -4.50 -6.69 4.93
C LEU A 22 -5.67 -6.00 4.21
N ALA A 23 -6.79 -6.69 4.07
CA ALA A 23 -7.97 -6.18 3.40
C ALA A 23 -8.58 -4.98 4.15
N VAL A 24 -8.77 -5.12 5.47
CA VAL A 24 -9.26 -4.04 6.34
C VAL A 24 -8.34 -2.82 6.26
N TYR A 25 -7.03 -3.03 6.33
CA TYR A 25 -6.08 -1.92 6.23
C TYR A 25 -6.17 -1.18 4.89
N VAL A 26 -6.31 -1.91 3.78
CA VAL A 26 -6.45 -1.30 2.44
C VAL A 26 -7.71 -0.44 2.36
N ILE A 27 -8.84 -0.93 2.90
CA ILE A 27 -10.11 -0.19 2.91
C ILE A 27 -10.00 1.05 3.80
N GLU A 28 -9.57 0.89 5.06
CA GLU A 28 -9.51 1.99 6.03
C GLU A 28 -8.54 3.11 5.61
N LYS A 29 -7.42 2.75 5.01
CA LYS A 29 -6.36 3.71 4.63
C LYS A 29 -6.41 4.12 3.17
N ASN A 30 -7.32 3.56 2.37
CA ASN A 30 -7.28 3.64 0.91
C ASN A 30 -5.88 3.32 0.34
N ALA A 31 -5.14 2.44 1.02
CA ALA A 31 -3.72 2.24 0.77
C ALA A 31 -3.47 1.47 -0.52
N THR A 32 -2.35 1.77 -1.18
CA THR A 32 -1.92 0.98 -2.34
C THR A 32 -1.20 -0.30 -1.90
N VAL A 33 -1.23 -1.35 -2.75
CA VAL A 33 -0.54 -2.63 -2.50
C VAL A 33 0.92 -2.45 -2.05
N ARG A 34 1.62 -1.44 -2.58
CA ARG A 34 3.02 -1.15 -2.22
C ARG A 34 3.15 -0.53 -0.82
N GLU A 35 2.22 0.33 -0.44
CA GLU A 35 2.20 0.91 0.91
C GLU A 35 1.84 -0.16 1.94
N THR A 36 0.83 -0.98 1.68
CA THR A 36 0.49 -2.12 2.53
C THR A 36 1.65 -3.10 2.67
N ALA A 37 2.35 -3.42 1.58
CA ALA A 37 3.53 -4.29 1.64
C ALA A 37 4.64 -3.73 2.55
N LYS A 38 4.89 -2.42 2.47
CA LYS A 38 5.89 -1.74 3.30
C LYS A 38 5.49 -1.73 4.77
N GLU A 39 4.21 -1.50 5.04
CA GLU A 39 3.67 -1.47 6.40
C GLU A 39 3.76 -2.86 7.05
N PHE A 40 3.24 -3.89 6.38
CA PHE A 40 3.20 -5.26 6.95
C PHE A 40 4.51 -6.03 6.84
N GLY A 41 5.58 -5.41 6.30
CA GLY A 41 6.89 -6.04 6.15
C GLY A 41 6.91 -7.25 5.21
N ILE A 42 5.97 -7.34 4.26
CA ILE A 42 5.84 -8.47 3.33
C ILE A 42 6.03 -8.02 1.88
N SER A 43 6.31 -8.96 0.99
CA SER A 43 6.50 -8.63 -0.42
C SER A 43 5.19 -8.13 -1.06
N LYS A 44 5.31 -7.17 -1.98
CA LYS A 44 4.18 -6.69 -2.81
C LYS A 44 3.44 -7.85 -3.50
N SER A 45 4.17 -8.85 -3.99
CA SER A 45 3.57 -10.02 -4.66
C SER A 45 2.77 -10.89 -3.69
N THR A 46 3.21 -10.99 -2.44
CA THR A 46 2.47 -11.66 -1.36
C THR A 46 1.15 -10.95 -1.09
N VAL A 47 1.18 -9.62 -0.89
CA VAL A 47 -0.04 -8.82 -0.70
C VAL A 47 -1.00 -8.97 -1.87
N HIS A 48 -0.49 -8.93 -3.10
CA HIS A 48 -1.32 -9.09 -4.29
C HIS A 48 -2.00 -10.46 -4.34
N LYS A 49 -1.25 -11.54 -4.04
CA LYS A 49 -1.78 -12.90 -4.01
C LYS A 49 -2.86 -13.05 -2.92
N ASP A 50 -2.61 -12.47 -1.76
CA ASP A 50 -3.54 -12.49 -0.64
C ASP A 50 -4.85 -11.77 -0.96
N LEU A 51 -4.78 -10.55 -1.49
CA LEU A 51 -5.97 -9.75 -1.79
C LEU A 51 -6.70 -10.18 -3.06
N SER A 52 -5.98 -10.64 -4.09
CA SER A 52 -6.58 -10.93 -5.40
C SER A 52 -7.06 -12.37 -5.58
N GLN A 53 -6.53 -13.30 -4.78
CA GLN A 53 -6.87 -14.73 -4.90
C GLN A 53 -7.48 -15.26 -3.60
N ARG A 54 -6.77 -15.11 -2.48
CA ARG A 54 -7.16 -15.75 -1.22
C ARG A 54 -8.35 -15.08 -0.57
N LEU A 55 -8.40 -13.75 -0.61
CA LEU A 55 -9.49 -12.98 0.00
C LEU A 55 -10.84 -13.33 -0.61
N LEU A 56 -10.90 -13.56 -1.92
CA LEU A 56 -12.15 -13.95 -2.59
C LEU A 56 -12.72 -15.26 -2.03
N SER A 57 -11.87 -16.24 -1.73
CA SER A 57 -12.29 -17.51 -1.14
C SER A 57 -12.66 -17.41 0.33
N ILE A 58 -12.09 -16.44 1.06
CA ILE A 58 -12.31 -16.27 2.51
C ILE A 58 -13.54 -15.38 2.77
N ASN A 59 -13.61 -14.23 2.11
CA ASN A 59 -14.68 -13.25 2.26
C ASN A 59 -14.92 -12.49 0.94
N PRO A 60 -15.90 -12.92 0.12
CA PRO A 60 -16.24 -12.26 -1.14
C PRO A 60 -16.74 -10.82 -0.97
N CYS A 61 -17.44 -10.51 0.13
CA CYS A 61 -17.95 -9.15 0.36
C CYS A 61 -16.80 -8.16 0.55
N LEU A 62 -15.84 -8.51 1.42
CA LEU A 62 -14.66 -7.70 1.69
C LEU A 62 -13.75 -7.58 0.45
N PHE A 63 -13.73 -8.61 -0.41
CA PHE A 63 -13.01 -8.59 -1.67
C PHE A 63 -13.51 -7.49 -2.61
N GLU A 64 -14.82 -7.33 -2.77
CA GLU A 64 -15.41 -6.28 -3.63
C GLU A 64 -15.03 -4.87 -3.13
N GLU A 65 -15.05 -4.65 -1.82
CA GLU A 65 -14.63 -3.38 -1.23
C GLU A 65 -13.15 -3.08 -1.47
N VAL A 66 -12.27 -4.05 -1.22
CA VAL A 66 -10.84 -3.93 -1.53
C VAL A 66 -10.65 -3.67 -3.02
N ARG A 67 -11.41 -4.36 -3.88
CA ARG A 67 -11.30 -4.22 -5.33
C ARG A 67 -11.64 -2.80 -5.78
N ALA A 68 -12.72 -2.21 -5.26
CA ALA A 68 -13.09 -0.84 -5.56
C ALA A 68 -11.97 0.16 -5.19
N VAL A 69 -11.35 0.00 -4.02
CA VAL A 69 -10.21 0.83 -3.59
C VAL A 69 -9.00 0.65 -4.50
N LEU A 70 -8.69 -0.58 -4.91
CA LEU A 70 -7.56 -0.86 -5.80
C LEU A 70 -7.79 -0.30 -7.21
N ASP A 71 -9.02 -0.38 -7.72
CA ASP A 71 -9.37 0.15 -9.04
C ASP A 71 -9.33 1.69 -9.05
N LYS A 72 -9.82 2.35 -7.99
CA LYS A 72 -9.63 3.80 -7.80
C LYS A 72 -8.15 4.17 -7.79
N ASN A 73 -7.34 3.45 -7.00
CA ASN A 73 -5.89 3.66 -6.94
C ASN A 73 -5.19 3.44 -8.28
N LYS A 74 -5.69 2.51 -9.11
CA LYS A 74 -5.19 2.25 -10.46
C LYS A 74 -5.54 3.40 -11.39
N ALA A 75 -6.77 3.91 -11.32
CA ALA A 75 -7.21 5.08 -12.07
C ALA A 75 -6.36 6.30 -11.74
N GLU A 76 -6.08 6.59 -10.45
CA GLU A 76 -5.33 7.77 -10.02
C GLU A 76 -3.80 7.64 -10.20
N ARG A 77 -3.28 6.47 -10.58
CA ARG A 77 -1.82 6.22 -10.60
C ARG A 77 -1.05 7.19 -11.50
N HIS A 78 -1.66 7.62 -12.60
CA HIS A 78 -1.02 8.48 -13.58
C HIS A 78 -0.86 9.91 -13.04
N ILE A 79 -1.86 10.41 -12.31
CA ILE A 79 -1.79 11.68 -11.58
C ILE A 79 -0.65 11.64 -10.57
N ARG A 80 -0.61 10.59 -9.74
CA ARG A 80 0.47 10.39 -8.76
C ARG A 80 1.84 10.25 -9.43
N GLY A 81 1.90 9.58 -10.58
CA GLY A 81 3.12 9.46 -11.40
C GLY A 81 3.62 10.81 -11.91
N GLY A 82 2.73 11.64 -12.47
CA GLY A 82 3.07 13.00 -12.90
C GLY A 82 3.58 13.87 -11.76
N LEU A 83 2.93 13.81 -10.59
CA LEU A 83 3.37 14.51 -9.38
C LEU A 83 4.75 14.03 -8.90
N ALA A 84 5.02 12.72 -8.98
CA ALA A 84 6.33 12.17 -8.62
C ALA A 84 7.44 12.70 -9.53
N THR A 85 7.20 12.75 -10.85
CA THR A 85 8.15 13.33 -11.81
C THR A 85 8.37 14.81 -11.52
N LYS A 86 7.30 15.59 -11.35
CA LYS A 86 7.40 17.03 -11.01
C LYS A 86 8.24 17.25 -9.75
N ARG A 87 8.01 16.47 -8.69
CA ARG A 87 8.78 16.54 -7.43
C ARG A 87 10.26 16.20 -7.63
N LYS A 88 10.58 15.16 -8.42
CA LYS A 88 11.96 14.77 -8.74
C LYS A 88 12.73 15.93 -9.37
N TYR A 89 12.19 16.54 -10.42
CA TYR A 89 12.87 17.63 -11.14
C TYR A 89 12.92 18.93 -10.32
N LEU A 90 11.89 19.22 -9.54
CA LEU A 90 11.94 20.35 -8.60
C LEU A 90 13.06 20.15 -7.56
N ALA A 91 13.18 18.96 -6.97
CA ALA A 91 14.23 18.65 -6.02
C ALA A 91 15.64 18.76 -6.64
N LEU A 92 15.82 18.23 -7.86
CA LEU A 92 17.08 18.36 -8.61
C LEU A 92 17.42 19.82 -8.91
N HIS A 93 16.43 20.62 -9.31
CA HIS A 93 16.63 22.04 -9.59
C HIS A 93 17.02 22.82 -8.33
N LEU A 94 16.36 22.56 -7.19
CA LEU A 94 16.71 23.16 -5.90
C LEU A 94 18.12 22.76 -5.45
N ALA A 95 18.46 21.46 -5.51
CA ALA A 95 19.80 20.96 -5.19
C ALA A 95 20.90 21.55 -6.10
N GLY A 96 20.56 21.88 -7.36
CA GLY A 96 21.46 22.57 -8.29
C GLY A 96 21.64 24.06 -8.04
N ARG A 97 20.73 24.73 -7.30
CA ARG A 97 20.93 26.14 -6.87
C ARG A 97 21.90 26.24 -5.70
N ASP A 98 21.86 25.30 -4.76
CA ASP A 98 22.79 25.30 -3.61
C ASP A 98 24.25 25.10 -4.03
N ARG A 99 24.50 24.34 -5.11
CA ARG A 99 25.87 24.16 -5.66
C ARG A 99 26.45 25.39 -6.37
N ARG A 100 25.65 26.43 -6.62
CA ARG A 100 26.10 27.69 -7.27
C ARG A 100 26.36 28.84 -6.28
N LYS A 101 26.32 28.55 -4.97
CA LYS A 101 26.58 29.52 -3.89
C LYS A 101 27.98 29.39 -3.26
N ILE A 102 28.95 28.82 -4.00
CA ILE A 102 30.37 28.82 -3.60
C ILE A 102 31.07 29.95 -4.32
#